data_AF-A0A0J1D4Z2-F1
#
_entry.id   AF-A0A0J1D4Z2-F1
#
_cell.length_a   1.000
_cell.length_b   1.000
_cell.length_c   1.000
_cell.angle_alpha   90.00
_cell.angle_beta   90.00
_cell.angle_gamma   90.00
#
_symmetry.space_group_name_H-M   'P 1'
#
loop_
_entity.id
_entity.type
_entity.pdbx_description
1 polymer ?
#
loop_
_entity_poly.entity_id
_entity_poly.type
_entity_poly.pdbx_seq_one_letter_code
_entity_poly.pdbx_strand_id
1 'polypeptide(L)' 'MKAAWDRVKLRFNFWEGDGPVGGDELRTRAGRRYQIVSVNGRTLDCLVLLADAEVQGRVFRWEWGTRNKMM' A
#
# COMPACT_ATOMS: atom_id res chain seq x y z
N MET A 1 3.83 11.66 10.23
CA MET A 1 4.21 10.45 9.48
C MET A 1 3.80 9.25 10.34
N LYS A 2 3.19 8.20 9.78
CA LYS A 2 2.77 7.01 10.57
C LYS A 2 4.00 6.17 10.95
N ALA A 3 4.04 5.66 12.19
CA ALA A 3 5.14 4.86 12.71
C ALA A 3 5.19 3.47 12.05
N ALA A 4 6.27 2.73 12.27
CA ALA A 4 6.28 1.30 11.93
C ALA A 4 5.20 0.59 12.76
N TRP A 5 4.57 -0.42 12.17
CA TRP A 5 3.47 -1.20 12.75
C TRP A 5 2.15 -0.44 12.94
N ASP A 6 2.07 0.81 12.48
CA ASP A 6 0.79 1.52 12.43
C ASP A 6 -0.12 0.91 11.36
N ARG A 7 -1.41 0.81 11.68
CA ARG A 7 -2.45 0.52 10.68
C ARG A 7 -2.83 1.77 9.91
N VAL A 8 -2.93 1.64 8.59
CA VAL A 8 -3.30 2.70 7.66
C VAL A 8 -4.30 2.19 6.62
N LYS A 9 -5.18 3.07 6.16
CA LYS A 9 -6.10 2.79 5.05
C LYS A 9 -5.65 3.54 3.82
N LEU A 10 -5.38 2.82 2.74
CA LEU A 10 -4.96 3.39 1.46
C LEU A 10 -6.03 3.15 0.42
N ARG A 11 -6.49 4.21 -0.25
CA ARG A 11 -7.44 4.09 -1.34
C ARG A 11 -6.69 4.16 -2.66
N PHE A 12 -6.85 3.15 -3.50
CA PHE A 12 -6.30 3.16 -4.86
C PHE A 12 -7.34 3.68 -5.85
N ASN A 13 -6.85 4.36 -6.89
CA ASN A 13 -7.70 4.90 -7.96
C ASN A 13 -7.86 3.89 -9.09
N PHE A 14 -6.78 3.18 -9.41
CA PHE A 14 -6.69 2.23 -10.51
C PHE A 14 -5.64 1.17 -10.15
N TRP A 15 -5.79 -0.02 -10.73
CA TRP A 15 -4.82 -1.10 -10.68
C TRP A 15 -4.82 -1.81 -12.03
N GLU A 16 -3.64 -2.13 -12.55
CA GLU A 16 -3.49 -2.88 -13.79
C GLU A 16 -3.30 -4.36 -13.47
N GLY A 17 -4.06 -5.23 -14.16
CA GLY A 17 -4.01 -6.67 -13.95
C GLY A 17 -4.64 -7.12 -12.64
N ASP A 18 -4.15 -8.24 -12.10
CA ASP A 18 -4.65 -8.78 -10.85
C ASP A 18 -4.39 -7.83 -9.68
N GLY A 19 -5.47 -7.47 -8.99
CA GLY A 19 -5.43 -6.62 -7.80
C GLY A 19 -4.58 -7.24 -6.68
N PRO A 20 -4.12 -6.39 -5.75
CA PRO A 20 -3.39 -6.91 -4.59
C PRO A 20 -4.36 -7.67 -3.68
N VAL A 21 -3.85 -8.63 -2.93
CA VAL A 21 -4.61 -9.39 -1.93
C VAL A 21 -3.98 -9.27 -0.54
N GLY A 22 -4.65 -9.80 0.49
CA GLY A 22 -4.06 -9.89 1.82
C GLY A 22 -2.77 -10.71 1.79
N GLY A 23 -1.74 -10.22 2.48
CA GLY A 23 -0.39 -10.78 2.49
C GLY A 23 0.56 -10.13 1.48
N ASP A 24 0.05 -9.49 0.43
CA ASP A 24 0.88 -8.72 -0.51
C ASP A 24 1.42 -7.43 0.15
N GLU A 25 2.42 -6.82 -0.46
CA GLU A 25 3.07 -5.61 0.03
C GLU A 25 3.02 -4.47 -0.98
N LEU A 26 3.03 -3.24 -0.47
CA LEU A 26 3.18 -2.01 -1.23
C LEU A 26 4.53 -1.39 -0.91
N ARG A 27 5.27 -0.97 -1.93
CA ARG A 27 6.49 -0.18 -1.80
C ARG A 27 6.34 1.15 -2.49
N THR A 28 6.47 2.22 -1.72
CA THR A 28 6.47 3.59 -2.27
C THR A 28 7.81 3.91 -2.91
N ARG A 29 7.82 4.93 -3.79
CA ARG A 29 9.07 5.47 -4.38
C ARG A 29 10.09 5.90 -3.32
N ALA A 30 9.64 6.38 -2.16
CA ALA A 30 10.50 6.78 -1.04
C ALA A 30 11.06 5.58 -0.22
N GLY A 31 10.77 4.34 -0.64
CA GLY A 31 11.25 3.12 0.02
C GLY A 31 10.40 2.65 1.19
N ARG A 32 9.34 3.40 1.58
CA ARG A 32 8.41 2.97 2.63
C ARG A 32 7.62 1.74 2.17
N ARG A 33 7.51 0.73 3.05
CA ARG A 33 6.76 -0.50 2.79
C ARG A 33 5.50 -0.62 3.64
N TYR A 34 4.50 -1.29 3.10
CA TYR A 34 3.23 -1.54 3.75
C TYR A 34 2.78 -2.96 3.43
N GLN A 35 2.42 -3.76 4.43
CA GLN A 35 1.79 -5.06 4.22
C GLN A 35 0.28 -4.88 4.13
N ILE A 36 -0.35 -5.48 3.14
CA ILE A 36 -1.80 -5.47 2.98
C ILE A 36 -2.36 -6.56 3.90
N VAL A 37 -3.17 -6.14 4.86
CA VAL A 37 -3.87 -7.04 5.79
C VAL A 37 -5.16 -7.52 5.14
N SER A 38 -5.92 -6.61 4.52
CA SER A 38 -7.15 -6.94 3.81
C SER A 38 -7.46 -5.93 2.71
N VAL A 39 -8.25 -6.36 1.72
CA VAL A 39 -8.74 -5.53 0.62
C VAL A 39 -10.25 -5.43 0.69
N ASN A 40 -10.73 -4.19 0.81
CA ASN A 40 -12.14 -3.84 0.97
C ASN A 40 -12.56 -2.91 -0.18
N GLY A 41 -12.96 -3.52 -1.30
CA GLY A 41 -13.28 -2.80 -2.54
C GLY A 41 -12.05 -2.02 -3.05
N ARG A 42 -12.13 -0.68 -3.05
CA ARG A 42 -11.01 0.20 -3.45
C ARG A 42 -10.09 0.63 -2.30
N THR A 43 -10.28 0.07 -1.11
CA THR A 43 -9.52 0.43 0.09
C THR A 43 -8.67 -0.76 0.53
N LEU A 44 -7.39 -0.51 0.78
CA LEU A 44 -6.43 -1.44 1.33
C LEU A 44 -6.24 -1.10 2.80
N ASP A 45 -6.52 -2.05 3.68
CA ASP A 45 -6.10 -1.96 5.08
C ASP A 45 -4.67 -2.50 5.17
N CYS A 46 -3.73 -1.62 5.49
CA CYS A 46 -2.32 -1.95 5.50
C CYS A 46 -1.67 -1.73 6.86
N LEU A 47 -0.58 -2.44 7.10
CA LEU A 47 0.34 -2.27 8.21
C LEU A 47 1.63 -1.65 7.70
N VAL A 48 2.11 -0.57 8.31
CA VAL A 48 3.39 0.05 7.93
C VAL A 48 4.53 -0.88 8.35
N LEU A 49 5.40 -1.25 7.43
CA LEU A 49 6.57 -2.08 7.73
C LEU A 49 7.83 -1.22 7.90
N LEU A 50 8.81 -1.78 8.61
CA LEU A 50 10.18 -1.31 8.57
C LEU A 50 10.78 -1.56 7.18
N ALA A 51 11.79 -0.77 6.81
CA ALA A 51 12.41 -0.88 5.49
C ALA A 51 13.12 -2.23 5.28
N ASP A 52 13.64 -2.81 6.37
CA ASP A 52 14.40 -4.05 6.47
C ASP A 52 13.55 -5.27 6.85
N ALA A 53 12.23 -5.11 7.05
CA ALA A 53 11.35 -6.23 7.36
C ALA A 53 11.43 -7.31 6.26
N GLU A 54 11.22 -8.57 6.59
CA GLU A 54 11.18 -9.62 5.57
C GLU A 54 9.99 -9.41 4.61
N VAL A 55 10.17 -9.75 3.33
CA VAL A 55 9.09 -9.67 2.33
C VAL A 55 8.28 -10.96 2.36
N GLN A 56 6.98 -10.85 2.61
CA GLN A 56 6.10 -12.02 2.80
C GLN A 56 5.29 -12.38 1.55
N GLY A 57 5.09 -11.44 0.62
CA GLY A 57 4.22 -11.61 -0.55
C GLY A 57 4.69 -10.83 -1.77
N ARG A 58 3.80 -10.59 -2.74
CA ARG A 58 4.14 -9.81 -3.94
C ARG A 58 4.30 -8.35 -3.56
N VAL A 59 5.37 -7.71 -4.05
CA VAL A 59 5.62 -6.29 -3.80
C VAL A 59 5.15 -5.48 -4.98
N PHE A 60 4.12 -4.68 -4.76
CA PHE A 60 3.61 -3.74 -5.75
C PHE A 60 4.21 -2.36 -5.54
N ARG A 61 4.51 -1.68 -6.64
CA ARG A 61 4.92 -0.28 -6.59
C ARG A 61 3.69 0.59 -6.31
N TRP A 62 3.74 1.34 -5.22
CA TRP A 62 2.70 2.30 -4.86
C TRP A 62 3.09 3.70 -5.30
N GLU A 63 2.21 4.32 -6.06
CA GLU A 63 2.34 5.71 -6.47
C GLU A 63 1.14 6.50 -5.92
N TRP A 64 1.44 7.60 -5.25
CA TRP A 64 0.41 8.53 -4.82
C TRP A 64 -0.12 9.22 -6.06
N GLY A 65 -1.42 9.04 -6.33
CA GLY A 65 -2.08 9.86 -7.34
C GLY A 65 -1.88 11.34 -7.02
N THR A 66 -1.72 12.17 -8.04
CA THR A 66 -1.81 13.62 -7.86
C THR A 66 -3.17 13.92 -7.24
N ARG A 67 -3.17 14.71 -6.17
CA ARG A 67 -4.39 15.24 -5.57
C ARG A 67 -4.93 16.28 -6.55
N ASN A 68 -5.49 15.83 -7.67
CA ASN A 68 -5.96 16.73 -8.70
C ASN A 68 -7.09 17.55 -8.08
N LYS A 69 -6.86 18.85 -7.92
CA LYS A 69 -7.96 19.80 -7.70
C LYS A 69 -8.90 19.54 -8.87
N MET A 70 -10.14 19.15 -8.56
CA MET A 70 -11.25 19.33 -9.49
C MET A 70 -11.11 20.74 -10.07
N MET A 71 -10.94 20.82 -11.38
CA MET A 71 -11.11 22.03 -12.16
C MET A 71 -12.55 22.04 -12.66
#